data_AF-A0A084JF43-F1
#
_entry.id   AF-A0A084JF43-F1
#
_cell.length_a   1.000
_cell.length_b   1.000
_cell.length_c   1.000
_cell.angle_alpha   90.00
_cell.angle_beta   90.00
_cell.angle_gamma   90.00
#
_symmetry.space_group_name_H-M   'P 1'
#
loop_
_entity.id
_entity.type
_entity.pdbx_description
1 polymer ?
#
loop_
_entity_poly.entity_id
_entity_poly.type
_entity_poly.pdbx_seq_one_letter_code
_entity_poly.pdbx_strand_id
1 'polypeptide(L)' 'MINDVPSIIYDKNKNPLRVIKSSRVFFKKHGRVGYVFHVEREERITSISEFDLVEDNGNFVVTKDIFENSDTM' A
#
# COMPACT_ATOMS: atom_id res chain seq x y z
N MET A 1 -13.59 -3.65 -0.23
CA MET A 1 -12.79 -3.89 -1.45
C MET A 1 -12.55 -2.54 -2.06
N ILE A 2 -11.32 -2.25 -2.48
CA ILE A 2 -11.00 -0.99 -3.16
C ILE A 2 -11.70 -1.00 -4.52
N ASN A 3 -12.65 -0.08 -4.70
CA ASN A 3 -13.43 0.04 -5.94
C ASN A 3 -12.64 0.84 -6.99
N ASP A 4 -12.00 1.92 -6.56
CA ASP A 4 -11.13 2.76 -7.38
C ASP A 4 -9.71 2.72 -6.83
N VAL A 5 -8.76 2.36 -7.69
CA VAL A 5 -7.33 2.32 -7.35
C VAL A 5 -6.88 3.74 -6.98
N PRO A 6 -6.46 3.99 -5.72
CA PRO A 6 -6.01 5.31 -5.33
C PRO A 6 -4.68 5.64 -6.01
N SER A 7 -4.49 6.91 -6.38
CA SER A 7 -3.20 7.43 -6.87
C SER A 7 -2.20 7.67 -5.72
N ILE A 8 -2.72 7.89 -4.51
CA ILE A 8 -1.94 8.14 -3.29
C ILE A 8 -2.53 7.29 -2.17
N ILE A 9 -1.65 6.61 -1.45
CA ILE A 9 -1.95 6.01 -0.15
C ILE A 9 -1.03 6.62 0.90
N TYR A 10 -1.21 6.30 2.17
CA TYR A 10 -0.45 6.91 3.26
C TYR A 10 0.24 5.86 4.13
N ASP A 11 1.43 6.17 4.64
CA ASP A 11 2.02 5.36 5.71
C ASP A 11 1.33 5.64 7.07
N LYS A 12 1.72 4.90 8.11
CA LYS A 12 1.20 5.08 9.48
C LYS A 12 1.40 6.49 10.06
N ASN A 13 2.36 7.24 9.54
CA ASN A 13 2.69 8.61 9.95
C ASN A 13 1.99 9.65 9.07
N LYS A 14 1.07 9.23 8.19
CA LYS A 14 0.38 10.06 7.19
C LYS A 14 1.30 10.69 6.15
N ASN A 15 2.48 10.12 5.91
CA ASN A 15 3.29 10.50 4.75
C ASN A 15 2.68 9.90 3.48
N PRO A 16 2.58 10.67 2.39
CA PRO A 16 2.04 10.19 1.13
C PRO A 16 2.99 9.20 0.46
N LEU A 17 2.41 8.14 -0.10
CA LEU A 17 3.06 7.13 -0.93
C LEU A 17 2.38 7.13 -2.29
N ARG A 18 3.15 7.38 -3.34
CA ARG A 18 2.59 7.46 -4.69
C ARG A 18 2.37 6.06 -5.23
N VAL A 19 1.15 5.74 -5.64
CA VAL A 19 0.86 4.49 -6.36
C VAL A 19 1.30 4.65 -7.81
N ILE A 20 2.37 3.95 -8.18
CA ILE A 20 2.92 3.98 -9.54
C ILE A 20 2.30 2.92 -10.43
N LYS A 21 1.84 1.82 -9.83
CA LYS A 21 1.19 0.71 -10.52
C LYS A 21 0.31 -0.07 -9.56
N SER A 22 -0.79 -0.60 -10.06
CA SER A 22 -1.62 -1.57 -9.34
C SER A 22 -1.81 -2.83 -10.17
N SER A 23 -1.74 -3.98 -9.52
CA SER A 23 -1.98 -5.28 -10.14
C SER A 23 -3.12 -5.99 -9.42
N ARG A 24 -4.11 -6.50 -10.16
CA ARG A 24 -5.19 -7.30 -9.61
C ARG A 24 -4.73 -8.75 -9.45
N VAL A 25 -4.78 -9.29 -8.24
CA VAL A 25 -4.22 -10.61 -7.89
C VAL A 25 -5.24 -11.43 -7.10
N PHE A 26 -5.29 -12.75 -7.35
CA PHE A 26 -6.03 -13.67 -6.50
C PHE A 26 -5.20 -14.07 -5.28
N PHE A 27 -5.61 -13.65 -4.09
CA PHE A 27 -4.91 -13.94 -2.86
C PHE A 27 -5.42 -15.26 -2.28
N LYS A 28 -4.72 -16.36 -2.56
CA LYS A 28 -5.08 -17.71 -2.10
C LYS A 28 -5.38 -17.77 -0.60
N LYS A 29 -4.58 -17.09 0.23
CA LYS A 29 -4.76 -17.03 1.70
C LYS A 29 -6.11 -16.43 2.13
N HIS A 30 -6.66 -15.52 1.34
CA HIS A 30 -7.93 -14.84 1.63
C HIS A 30 -9.09 -15.39 0.79
N GLY A 31 -8.84 -16.33 -0.14
CA GLY A 31 -9.85 -16.90 -1.02
C GLY A 31 -10.55 -15.88 -1.93
N ARG A 32 -9.95 -14.71 -2.17
CA ARG A 32 -10.57 -13.62 -2.93
C ARG A 32 -9.55 -12.82 -3.76
N VAL A 33 -10.07 -12.11 -4.76
CA VAL A 33 -9.29 -11.17 -5.57
C VAL A 33 -9.15 -9.84 -4.83
N GLY A 34 -7.98 -9.21 -4.93
CA GLY A 34 -7.72 -7.85 -4.44
C GLY A 34 -6.63 -7.18 -5.27
N TYR A 35 -6.14 -6.04 -4.79
CA TYR A 35 -5.04 -5.32 -5.44
C TYR A 35 -3.70 -5.47 -4.71
N VAL A 36 -2.63 -5.50 -5.49
CA VAL A 36 -1.26 -5.20 -5.05
C VAL A 36 -0.89 -3.83 -5.61
N PHE A 37 -0.53 -2.90 -4.74
CA PHE A 37 -0.09 -1.55 -5.08
C PHE A 37 1.43 -1.51 -5.06
N HIS A 38 2.05 -1.16 -6.17
CA HIS A 38 3.44 -0.76 -6.21
C HIS A 38 3.49 0.73 -5.90
N VAL A 39 4.20 1.08 -4.84
CA VAL A 39 4.31 2.46 -4.38
C VAL A 39 5.74 2.93 -4.34
N GLU A 40 5.90 4.23 -4.57
CA GLU A 40 7.19 4.91 -4.58
C GLU A 40 7.25 5.96 -3.46
N ARG A 41 8.38 6.01 -2.77
CA ARG A 41 8.77 7.07 -1.83
C ARG A 41 10.29 7.23 -1.88
N GLU A 42 10.78 8.46 -2.05
CA GLU A 42 12.21 8.79 -1.97
C GLU A 42 13.09 7.81 -2.79
N GLU A 43 12.73 7.60 -4.06
CA GLU A 43 13.41 6.69 -5.00
C GLU A 43 13.34 5.18 -4.64
N ARG A 44 12.62 4.81 -3.57
CA ARG A 44 12.38 3.42 -3.19
C ARG A 44 11.01 2.97 -3.64
N ILE A 45 10.97 1.82 -4.29
CA ILE A 45 9.73 1.17 -4.72
C ILE A 45 9.46 -0.05 -3.84
N THR A 46 8.25 -0.15 -3.30
CA THR A 46 7.78 -1.32 -2.54
C THR A 46 6.39 -1.74 -3.01
N SER A 47 5.91 -2.90 -2.55
CA SER A 47 4.61 -3.46 -2.92
C SER A 47 3.76 -3.72 -1.68
N ILE A 48 2.50 -3.31 -1.74
CA ILE A 48 1.54 -3.36 -0.63
C ILE A 48 0.28 -4.08 -1.08
N SER A 49 -0.21 -4.99 -0.25
CA SER A 49 -1.50 -5.64 -0.47
C SER A 49 -2.64 -4.71 -0.05
N GLU A 50 -3.78 -4.76 -0.76
CA GLU A 50 -5.04 -4.15 -0.32
C GLU A 50 -5.42 -4.57 1.11
N PHE A 51 -5.06 -5.78 1.52
CA PHE A 51 -5.36 -6.27 2.87
C PHE A 51 -4.43 -5.72 3.96
N ASP A 52 -3.38 -5.01 3.58
CA ASP A 52 -2.53 -4.26 4.50
C ASP A 52 -2.97 -2.79 4.61
N LEU A 53 -4.05 -2.40 3.92
CA LEU A 53 -4.63 -1.05 3.94
C LEU A 53 -5.89 -0.99 4.81
N VAL A 54 -6.08 0.15 5.47
CA VAL A 54 -7.32 0.53 6.14
C VAL A 54 -7.78 1.87 5.58
N GLU A 55 -9.08 2.01 5.39
CA GLU A 55 -9.69 3.27 5.00
C GLU A 55 -9.91 4.15 6.24
N ASP A 56 -9.33 5.35 6.23
CA ASP A 56 -9.47 6.38 7.27
C ASP A 56 -9.84 7.70 6.59
N ASN A 57 -11.07 8.19 6.82
CA ASN A 57 -11.57 9.45 6.27
C ASN A 57 -11.41 9.58 4.74
N GLY A 58 -11.68 8.50 3.99
CA GLY A 58 -11.54 8.45 2.53
C GLY A 58 -10.10 8.28 2.03
N ASN A 59 -9.13 8.16 2.92
CA ASN A 59 -7.74 7.87 2.59
C ASN A 59 -7.39 6.42 2.91
N PHE A 60 -6.54 5.80 2.10
CA PHE A 60 -6.02 4.46 2.40
C PHE A 60 -4.69 4.56 3.14
N VAL A 61 -4.64 4.00 4.34
CA VAL A 61 -3.48 4.03 5.23
C VAL A 61 -2.91 2.62 5.37
N VAL A 62 -1.60 2.49 5.22
CA VAL A 62 -0.89 1.23 5.39
C VAL A 62 -0.75 0.95 6.88
N THR A 63 -1.15 -0.26 7.26
CA THR A 63 -1.16 -0.72 8.67
C THR A 63 0.19 -1.23 9.15
N LYS A 64 1.14 -1.45 8.25
CA LYS A 64 2.47 -2.02 8.50
C LYS A 64 3.56 -1.04 8.13
N ASP A 65 4.70 -1.17 8.79
CA ASP A 65 5.93 -0.53 8.32
C ASP A 65 6.41 -1.24 7.05
N ILE A 66 6.50 -0.47 5.98
CA ILE A 66 6.82 -0.94 4.61
C ILE A 66 8.19 -0.49 4.13
N PHE A 67 8.73 0.53 4.79
CA PHE A 67 10.10 0.97 4.63
C PHE A 67 10.73 0.77 6.00
N GLU A 68 11.47 -0.33 6.19
CA GLU A 68 12.39 -0.40 7.32
C GLU A 68 13.36 0.77 7.17
N ASN A 69 13.44 1.62 8.20
CA ASN A 69 14.50 2.60 8.26
C ASN A 69 15.81 1.85 8.10
N SER A 70 16.58 2.24 7.09
CA SER A 70 17.96 1.80 6.91
C SER A 70 18.88 2.49 7.91
N ASP A 71 18.41 2.68 9.15
CA ASP A 71 19.15 3.28 10.24
C ASP A 71 19.40 2.21 11.31
N THR A 72 20.23 1.25 10.94
CA THR A 72 21.09 0.54 11.89
C THR A 72 22.46 0.42 11.22
N MET A 73 23.21 1.51 11.30
CA MET A 73 24.67 1.46 11.40
C MET A 73 25.09 0.74 12.68
#